data_AF-A0A7T5EVJ2-F1
#
_entry.id   AF-A0A7T5EVJ2-F1
#
_cell.length_a   1.000
_cell.length_b   1.000
_cell.length_c   1.000
_cell.angle_alpha   90.00
_cell.angle_beta   90.00
_cell.angle_gamma   90.00
#
_symmetry.space_group_name_H-M   'P 1'
#
loop_
_entity.id
_entity.type
_entity.pdbx_description
1 polymer ?
#
loop_
_entity_poly.entity_id
_entity_poly.type
_entity_poly.pdbx_seq_one_letter_code
_entity_poly.pdbx_strand_id
1 'polypeptide(L)'
;MKVQPQRDNLFTNEQFHYNSDQQQVVCPGAKTTYRSTYLKEFKGRQFYFCREDCRSCPLRAECTTAKSGRTILFRRPLGTHSGGETIQSNGR
;
A
#
# COMPACT_ATOMS: atom_id res chain seq x y z
N MET A 1 14.15 8.43 -25.52
CA MET A 1 13.70 8.30 -24.12
C MET A 1 13.88 6.84 -23.70
N LYS A 2 14.43 6.53 -22.52
CA LYS A 2 14.58 5.13 -22.08
C LYS A 2 13.23 4.63 -21.56
N VAL A 3 12.42 4.02 -22.43
CA VAL A 3 11.20 3.32 -22.02
C VAL A 3 11.66 2.10 -21.24
N GLN A 4 11.57 2.17 -19.91
CA GLN A 4 11.75 0.98 -19.09
C GLN A 4 10.58 0.06 -19.44
N PRO A 5 10.79 -1.24 -19.70
CA PRO A 5 9.68 -2.16 -19.90
C PRO A 5 8.90 -2.20 -18.59
N GLN A 6 7.83 -1.40 -18.54
CA GLN A 6 6.90 -1.39 -17.44
C GLN A 6 6.39 -2.82 -17.32
N ARG A 7 6.58 -3.45 -16.16
CA ARG A 7 5.80 -4.63 -15.78
C ARG A 7 4.38 -4.16 -15.46
N ASP A 8 3.72 -3.56 -16.45
CA ASP A 8 2.56 -2.66 -16.34
C ASP A 8 1.27 -3.40 -15.98
N ASN A 9 1.28 -4.72 -15.98
CA ASN A 9 0.08 -5.54 -15.74
C ASN A 9 -0.06 -6.05 -14.30
N LEU A 10 0.73 -5.54 -13.34
CA LEU A 10 0.60 -5.91 -11.94
C LEU A 10 0.03 -4.76 -11.12
N PHE A 11 -1.02 -5.01 -10.35
CA PHE A 11 -1.60 -4.00 -9.45
C PHE A 11 -0.53 -3.33 -8.59
N THR A 12 -0.52 -2.00 -8.66
CA THR A 12 0.33 -1.14 -7.82
C THR A 12 -0.31 -0.97 -6.45
N ASN A 13 0.47 -0.49 -5.48
CA ASN A 13 0.00 -0.27 -4.10
C ASN A 13 -1.15 0.75 -4.03
N GLU A 14 -1.37 1.55 -5.07
CA GLU A 14 -2.45 2.55 -5.16
C GLU A 14 -3.84 1.90 -5.26
N GLN A 15 -3.92 0.68 -5.81
CA GLN A 15 -5.18 -0.06 -5.87
C GLN A 15 -5.56 -0.71 -4.54
N PHE A 16 -4.71 -0.61 -3.53
CA PHE A 16 -4.92 -1.20 -2.22
C PHE A 16 -5.31 -0.12 -1.23
N HIS A 17 -6.53 -0.22 -0.72
CA HIS A 17 -7.05 0.75 0.23
C HIS A 17 -6.61 0.39 1.65
N TYR A 18 -5.86 1.28 2.30
CA TYR A 18 -5.51 1.13 3.71
C TYR A 18 -6.66 1.61 4.60
N ASN A 19 -7.25 0.70 5.37
CA ASN A 19 -8.22 1.02 6.42
C ASN A 19 -7.47 1.27 7.74
N SER A 20 -7.38 2.54 8.14
CA SER A 20 -6.68 2.94 9.37
C SER A 20 -7.43 2.63 10.65
N ASP A 21 -8.75 2.45 10.59
CA ASP A 21 -9.58 2.11 11.75
C ASP A 21 -9.23 0.69 12.23
N GLN A 22 -9.26 -0.26 11.29
CA GLN A 22 -9.01 -1.67 11.57
C GLN A 22 -7.54 -2.08 11.40
N GLN A 23 -6.67 -1.17 10.93
CA GLN A 23 -5.29 -1.45 10.56
C GLN A 23 -5.21 -2.65 9.60
N GLN A 24 -6.00 -2.60 8.53
CA GLN A 24 -6.08 -3.62 7.49
C GLN A 24 -5.98 -2.99 6.11
N VAL A 25 -5.56 -3.77 5.13
CA VAL A 25 -5.54 -3.33 3.73
C VAL A 25 -6.58 -4.13 2.96
N VAL A 26 -7.40 -3.44 2.19
CA VAL A 26 -8.40 -4.01 1.28
C VAL A 26 -7.80 -4.03 -0.13
N CYS A 27 -7.80 -5.20 -0.76
CA CYS A 27 -7.38 -5.36 -2.15
C CYS A 27 -8.56 -5.11 -3.13
N PRO A 28 -8.30 -4.88 -4.42
CA PRO A 28 -9.37 -4.68 -5.41
C PRO A 28 -10.30 -5.90 -5.58
N GLY A 29 -9.87 -7.09 -5.15
CA GLY A 29 -10.71 -8.28 -5.08
C GLY A 29 -11.60 -8.37 -3.84
N ALA A 30 -11.81 -7.26 -3.12
CA ALA A 30 -12.59 -7.17 -1.88
C ALA A 30 -12.11 -8.12 -0.76
N LYS A 31 -10.81 -8.45 -0.73
CA LYS A 31 -10.19 -9.25 0.34
C LYS A 31 -9.38 -8.36 1.26
N THR A 32 -9.40 -8.68 2.55
CA THR A 32 -8.64 -7.98 3.59
C THR A 32 -7.43 -8.78 4.03
N THR A 33 -6.46 -8.09 4.63
CA THR A 33 -5.28 -8.71 5.21
C THR A 33 -5.63 -9.39 6.54
N TYR A 34 -5.19 -10.65 6.70
CA TYR A 34 -5.44 -11.43 7.91
C TYR A 34 -4.43 -11.13 9.02
N ARG A 35 -3.24 -10.63 8.65
CA ARG A 35 -2.16 -10.34 9.59
C ARG A 35 -1.43 -9.07 9.16
N SER A 36 -0.97 -8.31 10.14
CA SER A 36 -0.01 -7.25 9.95
C SER A 36 1.13 -7.34 10.97
N THR A 37 2.33 -6.98 10.55
CA THR A 37 3.53 -6.96 11.38
C THR A 37 4.21 -5.61 11.23
N TYR A 38 4.52 -4.95 12.35
CA TYR A 38 5.31 -3.73 12.32
C TYR A 38 6.80 -4.06 12.14
N LEU A 39 7.41 -3.50 11.09
CA LEU A 39 8.83 -3.66 10.82
C LEU A 39 9.56 -2.39 11.20
N LYS A 40 10.31 -2.46 12.31
CA LYS A 40 11.12 -1.35 12.83
C LYS A 40 12.16 -0.87 11.81
N GLU A 41 12.81 -1.80 11.10
CA GLU A 41 13.80 -1.52 10.06
C GLU A 41 13.26 -0.57 8.97
N PHE A 42 12.01 -0.78 8.55
CA PHE A 42 11.39 0.02 7.50
C PHE A 42 10.52 1.17 8.01
N LYS A 43 10.45 1.37 9.34
CA LYS A 43 9.51 2.29 10.01
C LYS A 43 8.10 2.20 9.41
N GLY A 44 7.66 0.97 9.15
CA GLY A 44 6.47 0.68 8.35
C GLY A 44 5.77 -0.57 8.83
N ARG A 45 4.54 -0.76 8.37
CA ARG A 45 3.76 -1.96 8.69
C ARG A 45 3.60 -2.80 7.43
N GLN A 46 3.97 -4.06 7.55
CA GLN A 46 3.85 -5.07 6.52
C GLN A 46 2.54 -5.83 6.73
N PHE A 47 1.71 -5.88 5.69
CA PHE A 47 0.42 -6.55 5.70
C PHE A 47 0.45 -7.78 4.81
N TYR A 48 -0.10 -8.88 5.31
CA TYR A 48 -0.09 -10.18 4.67
C TYR A 48 -1.52 -10.55 4.26
N PHE A 49 -1.68 -10.89 2.98
CA PHE A 49 -2.93 -11.44 2.45
C PHE A 49 -2.96 -12.95 2.64
N CYS A 50 -4.15 -13.49 2.87
CA CYS A 50 -4.33 -14.94 2.95
C CYS A 50 -4.00 -15.57 1.60
N ARG A 51 -3.12 -16.58 1.61
CA ARG A 51 -2.72 -17.28 0.38
C ARG A 51 -3.92 -17.95 -0.30
N GLU A 52 -4.89 -18.43 0.47
CA GLU A 52 -6.07 -19.15 -0.02
C GLU A 52 -7.04 -18.20 -0.73
N ASP A 53 -7.25 -17.02 -0.16
CA ASP A 53 -8.00 -15.93 -0.80
C ASP A 53 -7.31 -15.47 -2.09
N CYS A 54 -5.99 -15.29 -2.07
CA CYS A 54 -5.24 -14.96 -3.28
C CYS A 54 -5.31 -16.07 -4.33
N ARG A 55 -5.18 -17.35 -3.92
CA ARG A 55 -5.18 -18.50 -4.84
C ARG A 55 -6.51 -18.67 -5.56
N SER A 56 -7.62 -18.38 -4.87
CA SER A 56 -8.97 -18.44 -5.43
C SER A 56 -9.38 -17.15 -6.15
N CYS A 57 -8.53 -16.13 -6.14
CA CYS A 57 -8.83 -14.84 -6.76
C CYS A 57 -8.63 -14.89 -8.29
N PRO A 58 -9.64 -14.53 -9.10
CA PRO A 58 -9.52 -14.52 -10.56
C PRO A 58 -8.48 -13.49 -11.04
N LEU A 59 -8.36 -12.38 -10.30
CA LEU A 59 -7.40 -11.31 -10.58
C LEU A 59 -5.98 -11.64 -10.13
N ARG A 60 -5.69 -12.87 -9.65
CA ARG A 60 -4.35 -13.22 -9.13
C ARG A 60 -3.27 -13.01 -10.18
N ALA A 61 -3.51 -13.38 -11.43
CA ALA A 61 -2.54 -13.25 -12.52
C ALA A 61 -2.10 -11.79 -12.72
N GLU A 62 -3.02 -10.84 -12.49
CA GLU A 62 -2.81 -9.38 -12.63
C GLU A 62 -2.52 -8.70 -11.27
N CYS A 63 -2.68 -9.40 -10.15
CA CYS A 63 -2.45 -8.87 -8.80
C CYS A 63 -1.07 -9.27 -8.27
N THR A 64 -0.67 -10.53 -8.43
CA THR A 64 0.62 -11.03 -7.95
C THR A 64 1.03 -12.34 -8.61
N THR A 65 2.30 -12.42 -9.02
CA THR A 65 2.91 -13.67 -9.48
C THR A 65 3.47 -14.51 -8.32
N ALA A 66 3.41 -14.02 -7.09
CA ALA A 66 3.94 -14.72 -5.92
C ALA A 66 3.11 -15.97 -5.58
N LYS A 67 3.81 -17.04 -5.17
CA LYS A 67 3.17 -18.30 -4.70
C LYS A 67 2.62 -18.18 -3.28
N SER A 68 3.19 -17.30 -2.46
CA SER A 68 2.86 -17.15 -1.03
C SER A 68 1.76 -16.12 -0.74
N GLY A 69 1.25 -15.42 -1.76
CA GLY A 69 0.34 -14.29 -1.62
C GLY A 69 1.04 -12.94 -1.77
N ARG A 70 0.24 -11.86 -1.93
CA ARG A 70 0.75 -10.49 -1.99
C ARG A 70 1.08 -10.03 -0.56
N THR A 71 2.15 -9.25 -0.43
CA THR A 71 2.47 -8.55 0.81
C THR A 71 2.63 -7.08 0.47
N ILE A 72 2.08 -6.19 1.30
CA ILE A 72 2.22 -4.74 1.12
C ILE A 72 2.86 -4.12 2.35
N LEU A 73 3.90 -3.34 2.12
CA LEU A 73 4.54 -2.53 3.16
C LEU A 73 4.04 -1.10 3.02
N PHE A 74 3.20 -0.66 3.96
CA PHE A 74 2.92 0.77 4.11
C PHE A 74 3.98 1.37 5.02
N ARG A 75 4.84 2.21 4.43
CA ARG A 75 5.68 3.10 5.20
C ARG A 75 4.82 4.28 5.60
N ARG A 76 4.75 4.57 6.89
CA ARG A 76 4.15 5.82 7.32
C ARG A 76 5.06 6.92 6.76
N PRO A 77 4.57 7.88 5.95
CA PRO A 77 5.40 9.03 5.64
C PRO A 77 5.80 9.62 6.99
N LEU A 78 7.11 9.67 7.25
CA LEU A 78 7.66 10.45 8.35
C LEU A 78 7.10 11.85 8.14
N GLY A 79 6.31 12.32 9.11
CA GLY A 79 5.38 13.44 8.97
C GLY A 79 5.84 14.43 7.91
N THR A 80 5.08 14.53 6.82
CA THR A 80 5.09 15.74 6.03
C THR A 80 4.80 16.85 7.02
N HIS A 81 5.83 17.62 7.37
CA HIS A 81 5.62 18.92 7.95
C HIS A 81 4.70 19.63 6.96
N SER A 82 3.42 19.73 7.30
CA SER A 82 2.53 20.72 6.72
C SER A 82 3.17 22.06 7.05
N GLY A 83 3.97 22.58 6.12
CA GLY A 83 4.46 23.96 6.15
C GLY A 83 3.25 24.88 6.04
N GLY A 84 2.63 25.17 7.19
CA GLY A 84 1.63 26.20 7.36
C GLY A 84 2.25 27.34 8.15
N GLU A 85 3.02 28.19 7.47
CA GLU A 85 3.64 29.43 7.98
C GLU A 85 4.24 30.13 6.74
N THR A 86 3.88 31.32 6.27
CA THR A 86 3.42 32.56 6.88
C THR A 86 2.56 33.32 5.87
N ILE A 87 1.39 33.82 6.27
CA ILE A 87 0.80 35.02 5.66
C ILE A 87 0.56 36.01 6.79
N GLN A 88 1.58 36.77 7.17
CA GLN A 88 1.42 38.01 7.92
C GLN A 88 1.56 39.17 6.95
N SER A 89 0.43 39.55 6.37
CA SER A 89 0.27 40.79 5.62
C SER A 89 0.35 41.95 6.61
N ASN A 90 1.50 42.64 6.65
CA ASN A 90 1.63 43.94 7.29
C ASN A 90 0.88 44.98 6.44
N GLY A 91 -0.08 45.71 7.03
CA GLY A 91 -0.89 46.67 6.31
C GLY A 91 -1.53 47.73 7.20
N ARG A 92 -0.75 48.80 7.45
CA ARG A 92 -1.09 50.20 7.77
C ARG A 92 -2.13 50.51 8.84
#